data_AF-W4UZN3-F1
#
_entry.id   AF-W4UZN3-F1
#
_cell.length_a   1.000
_cell.length_b   1.000
_cell.length_c   1.000
_cell.angle_alpha   90.00
_cell.angle_beta   90.00
_cell.angle_gamma   90.00
#
_symmetry.space_group_name_H-M   'P 1'
#
loop_
_entity.id
_entity.type
_entity.pdbx_description
1 polymer ?
#
loop_
_entity_poly.entity_id
_entity_poly.type
_entity_poly.pdbx_seq_one_letter_code
_entity_poly.pdbx_strand_id
1 'polypeptide(L)'
;MELTELENILRRCDEAITENVRLNRNTVKILLTNKAEMRLNKERIRALFYIVSPFVLCLIIMLTDIQFNFTTTFYIGLGLFVPIYSFLYIWEVRYGILLCKINFTDPVLSIKKRFAELEKTKLRMNRIRYMVMPIIILAILCMVLPKASFTTEFIIMLLLIGGVFVGSMYYTKYSIRERFHAINKEIEELESLEK
;
A
#
# COMPACT_ATOMS: atom_id res chain seq x y z
N MET A 1 59.13 29.16 4.24
CA MET A 1 57.77 29.08 3.69
C MET A 1 57.17 30.45 3.84
N GLU A 2 56.84 31.11 2.75
CA GLU A 2 56.26 32.46 2.82
C GLU A 2 54.85 32.37 3.42
N LEU A 3 54.45 33.37 4.21
CA LEU A 3 53.15 33.40 4.89
C LEU A 3 51.98 33.19 3.90
N THR A 4 52.17 33.70 2.67
CA THR A 4 51.33 33.56 1.49
C THR A 4 51.20 32.12 0.95
N GLU A 5 52.23 31.28 1.09
CA GLU A 5 52.13 29.85 0.71
C GLU A 5 51.29 29.07 1.71
N LEU A 6 51.44 29.36 3.01
CA LEU A 6 50.68 28.70 4.07
C LEU A 6 49.19 29.05 3.99
N GLU A 7 48.87 30.32 3.72
CA GLU A 7 47.49 30.80 3.52
C GLU A 7 46.82 30.12 2.31
N ASN A 8 47.56 29.97 1.20
CA ASN A 8 47.06 29.28 0.02
C ASN A 8 46.83 27.78 0.24
N ILE A 9 47.67 27.12 1.04
CA ILE A 9 47.48 25.70 1.41
C ILE A 9 46.23 25.54 2.28
N LEU A 10 46.06 26.39 3.29
CA LEU A 10 44.88 26.38 4.16
C LEU A 10 43.59 26.59 3.36
N ARG A 11 43.58 27.57 2.45
CA ARG A 11 42.42 27.84 1.60
C ARG A 11 42.06 26.64 0.70
N ARG A 12 43.06 25.96 0.12
CA ARG A 12 42.84 24.74 -0.67
C ARG A 12 42.30 23.58 0.18
N CYS A 13 42.77 23.45 1.42
CA CYS A 13 42.24 22.47 2.36
C CYS A 13 40.76 22.77 2.69
N ASP A 14 40.41 24.03 2.95
CA ASP A 14 39.03 24.44 3.22
C ASP A 14 38.11 24.22 2.01
N GLU A 15 38.58 24.54 0.80
CA GLU A 15 37.87 24.27 -0.45
C GLU A 15 37.63 22.76 -0.63
N ALA A 16 38.64 21.93 -0.41
CA ALA A 16 38.54 20.46 -0.50
C ALA A 16 37.62 19.86 0.57
N ILE A 17 37.65 20.39 1.80
CA ILE A 17 36.74 19.97 2.88
C ILE A 17 35.29 20.32 2.50
N THR A 18 35.07 21.54 2.02
CA THR A 18 33.73 22.01 1.61
C THR A 18 33.18 21.18 0.45
N GLU A 19 34.02 20.85 -0.53
CA GLU A 19 33.65 19.99 -1.66
C GLU A 19 33.32 18.57 -1.20
N ASN A 20 34.12 17.98 -0.30
CA ASN A 20 33.85 16.66 0.27
C ASN A 20 32.56 16.64 1.09
N VAL A 21 32.28 17.68 1.88
CA VAL A 21 31.01 17.81 2.62
C VAL A 21 29.84 17.88 1.66
N ARG A 22 29.95 18.63 0.56
CA ARG A 22 28.93 18.72 -0.48
C ARG A 22 28.71 17.38 -1.20
N LEU A 23 29.79 16.68 -1.57
CA LEU A 23 29.73 15.36 -2.21
C LEU A 23 29.11 14.30 -1.28
N ASN A 24 29.47 14.30 0.00
CA ASN A 24 28.87 13.42 1.00
C ASN A 24 27.38 13.72 1.19
N ARG A 25 27.00 15.00 1.29
CA ARG A 25 25.58 15.41 1.39
C ARG A 25 24.77 14.93 0.19
N ASN A 26 25.31 15.09 -1.02
CA ASN A 26 24.67 14.59 -2.24
C ASN A 26 24.57 13.06 -2.27
N THR A 27 25.61 12.35 -1.86
CA THR A 27 25.62 10.89 -1.78
C THR A 27 24.55 10.38 -0.81
N VAL A 28 24.47 10.98 0.39
CA VAL A 28 23.44 10.63 1.39
C VAL A 28 22.04 10.94 0.85
N LYS A 29 21.84 12.08 0.18
CA LYS A 29 20.57 12.42 -0.47
C LYS A 29 20.15 11.36 -1.48
N ILE A 30 21.05 10.94 -2.37
CA ILE A 30 20.77 9.89 -3.37
C ILE A 30 20.40 8.56 -2.69
N LEU A 31 21.14 8.16 -1.65
CA LEU A 31 20.87 6.91 -0.93
C LEU A 31 19.49 6.92 -0.24
N LEU A 32 19.13 8.02 0.43
CA LEU A 32 17.84 8.17 1.09
C LEU A 32 16.68 8.21 0.09
N THR A 33 16.84 8.95 -1.02
CA THR A 33 15.84 8.99 -2.10
C THR A 33 15.63 7.61 -2.72
N ASN A 34 16.71 6.90 -3.05
CA ASN A 34 16.62 5.57 -3.66
C ASN A 34 15.96 4.56 -2.70
N LYS A 35 16.28 4.63 -1.40
CA LYS A 35 15.66 3.78 -0.38
C LYS A 35 14.16 4.04 -0.23
N ALA A 36 13.75 5.32 -0.20
CA ALA A 36 12.35 5.71 -0.14
C ALA A 36 11.60 5.29 -1.42
N GLU A 37 12.24 5.43 -2.59
CA GLU A 37 11.70 4.99 -3.87
C GLU A 37 11.51 3.48 -3.93
N MET A 38 12.48 2.70 -3.46
CA MET A 38 12.37 1.24 -3.40
C MET A 38 11.18 0.79 -2.52
N ARG A 39 10.95 1.46 -1.39
CA ARG A 39 9.79 1.19 -0.51
C ARG A 39 8.48 1.57 -1.18
N LEU A 40 8.42 2.72 -1.83
CA LEU A 40 7.24 3.14 -2.60
C LEU A 40 6.95 2.17 -3.75
N ASN A 41 7.99 1.71 -4.45
CA ASN A 41 7.85 0.78 -5.56
C ASN A 41 7.31 -0.58 -5.10
N LYS A 42 7.70 -1.05 -3.91
CA LYS A 42 7.10 -2.23 -3.28
C LYS A 42 5.60 -2.07 -3.04
N GLU A 43 5.16 -0.89 -2.60
CA GLU A 43 3.73 -0.60 -2.45
C GLU A 43 3.00 -0.45 -3.80
N ARG A 44 3.67 0.07 -4.84
CA ARG A 44 3.14 0.10 -6.22
C ARG A 44 2.91 -1.30 -6.77
N ILE A 45 3.90 -2.20 -6.66
CA ILE A 45 3.78 -3.60 -7.11
C ILE A 45 2.63 -4.29 -6.36
N ARG A 46 2.52 -4.07 -5.05
CA ARG A 46 1.42 -4.62 -4.25
C ARG A 46 0.06 -4.08 -4.71
N ALA A 47 -0.05 -2.78 -4.97
CA ALA A 47 -1.28 -2.19 -5.50
C ALA A 47 -1.63 -2.76 -6.88
N LEU A 48 -0.64 -2.91 -7.76
CA LEU A 48 -0.81 -3.52 -9.08
C LEU A 48 -1.31 -4.97 -8.97
N PHE A 49 -0.73 -5.75 -8.06
CA PHE A 49 -1.20 -7.11 -7.79
C PHE A 49 -2.67 -7.16 -7.37
N TYR A 50 -3.12 -6.24 -6.50
CA TYR A 50 -4.54 -6.15 -6.12
C TYR A 50 -5.46 -5.71 -7.26
N ILE A 51 -4.96 -4.90 -8.20
CA ILE A 51 -5.72 -4.48 -9.38
C ILE A 51 -5.87 -5.64 -10.38
N VAL A 52 -4.83 -6.46 -10.52
CA VAL A 52 -4.79 -7.60 -11.45
C VAL A 52 -5.42 -8.87 -10.86
N SER A 53 -5.50 -8.98 -9.53
CA SER A 53 -6.01 -10.18 -8.85
C SER A 53 -7.40 -10.66 -9.30
N PRO A 54 -8.39 -9.82 -9.66
CA PRO A 54 -9.69 -10.31 -10.13
C PRO A 54 -9.55 -11.10 -11.44
N PHE A 55 -8.66 -10.68 -12.34
CA PHE A 55 -8.40 -11.36 -13.60
C PHE A 55 -7.76 -12.73 -13.39
N VAL A 56 -6.82 -12.82 -12.44
CA VAL A 56 -6.20 -14.09 -12.05
C VAL A 56 -7.26 -15.05 -11.50
N LEU A 57 -8.18 -14.53 -10.68
CA LEU A 57 -9.26 -15.33 -10.09
C LEU A 57 -10.23 -15.83 -11.18
N CYS A 58 -10.61 -14.99 -12.14
CA CYS A 58 -11.39 -15.41 -13.31
C CYS A 58 -10.69 -16.51 -14.12
N LEU A 59 -9.37 -16.40 -14.30
CA LEU A 59 -8.59 -17.39 -15.04
C LEU A 59 -8.60 -18.75 -14.34
N ILE A 60 -8.45 -18.78 -13.00
CA ILE A 60 -8.54 -20.01 -12.20
C ILE A 60 -9.94 -20.63 -12.31
N ILE A 61 -11.00 -19.83 -12.22
CA ILE A 61 -12.38 -20.32 -12.36
C ILE A 61 -12.60 -20.92 -13.76
N MET A 62 -12.10 -20.29 -14.82
CA MET A 62 -12.22 -20.84 -16.18
C MET A 62 -11.48 -22.17 -16.37
N LEU A 63 -10.39 -22.40 -15.63
CA LEU A 63 -9.64 -23.65 -15.65
C LEU A 63 -10.27 -24.75 -14.78
N THR A 64 -11.19 -24.41 -13.88
CA THR A 64 -11.83 -25.35 -12.97
C THR A 64 -13.27 -25.63 -13.43
N ASP A 65 -13.66 -26.90 -13.45
CA ASP A 65 -15.02 -27.31 -13.87
C ASP A 65 -16.05 -27.09 -12.74
N ILE A 66 -16.14 -25.84 -12.27
CA ILE A 66 -17.06 -25.44 -11.20
C ILE A 66 -18.46 -25.35 -11.79
N GLN A 67 -19.32 -26.30 -11.42
CA GLN A 67 -20.73 -26.28 -11.80
C GLN A 67 -21.49 -25.23 -10.98
N PHE A 68 -21.83 -24.12 -11.62
CA PHE A 68 -22.67 -23.08 -11.01
C PHE A 68 -24.14 -23.49 -11.06
N ASN A 69 -24.77 -23.57 -9.89
CA ASN A 69 -26.22 -23.76 -9.78
C ASN A 69 -26.92 -22.41 -9.83
N PHE A 70 -27.60 -22.11 -10.95
CA PHE A 70 -28.30 -20.86 -11.18
C PHE A 70 -29.65 -20.77 -10.44
N THR A 71 -29.61 -20.81 -9.11
CA THR A 71 -30.79 -20.67 -8.24
C THR A 71 -31.10 -19.20 -7.93
N THR A 72 -32.29 -18.90 -7.40
CA THR A 72 -32.65 -17.54 -6.97
C THR A 72 -31.68 -16.98 -5.93
N THR A 73 -31.16 -17.82 -5.02
CA THR A 73 -30.15 -17.46 -4.02
C THR A 73 -28.84 -17.00 -4.65
N PHE A 74 -28.45 -17.58 -5.78
CA PHE A 74 -27.28 -17.18 -6.54
C PHE A 74 -27.42 -15.75 -7.06
N TYR A 75 -28.56 -15.40 -7.67
CA TYR A 75 -28.80 -14.05 -8.18
C TYR A 75 -28.88 -13.00 -7.07
N ILE A 76 -29.43 -13.35 -5.90
CA ILE A 76 -29.41 -12.49 -4.71
C ILE A 76 -27.97 -12.22 -4.26
N GLY A 77 -27.15 -13.28 -4.16
CA GLY A 77 -25.73 -13.14 -3.84
C GLY A 77 -25.01 -12.26 -4.86
N LEU A 78 -25.28 -12.46 -6.15
CA LEU A 78 -24.70 -11.68 -7.25
C LEU A 78 -25.08 -10.20 -7.20
N GLY A 79 -26.35 -9.90 -6.95
CA GLY A 79 -26.84 -8.54 -6.76
C GLY A 79 -26.18 -7.82 -5.57
N LEU A 80 -25.82 -8.53 -4.51
CA LEU A 80 -25.10 -7.96 -3.36
C LEU A 80 -23.59 -7.82 -3.61
N PHE A 81 -22.98 -8.83 -4.22
CA PHE A 81 -21.53 -8.89 -4.40
C PHE A 81 -21.03 -7.88 -5.43
N VAL A 82 -21.59 -7.88 -6.63
CA VAL A 82 -21.09 -7.10 -7.78
C VAL A 82 -20.98 -5.60 -7.48
N PRO A 83 -22.02 -4.90 -6.97
CA PRO A 83 -21.93 -3.46 -6.73
C PRO A 83 -20.92 -3.12 -5.62
N ILE A 84 -20.91 -3.89 -4.53
CA ILE A 84 -20.00 -3.65 -3.40
C ILE A 84 -18.54 -3.89 -3.84
N TYR A 85 -18.30 -5.01 -4.53
CA TYR A 85 -16.97 -5.35 -5.02
C TYR A 85 -16.48 -4.32 -6.05
N SER A 86 -17.33 -3.90 -6.99
CA SER A 86 -17.01 -2.88 -7.98
C SER A 86 -16.65 -1.55 -7.32
N PHE A 87 -17.42 -1.13 -6.30
CA PHE A 87 -17.13 0.07 -5.53
C PHE A 87 -15.74 -0.01 -4.86
N LEU A 88 -15.43 -1.12 -4.17
CA LEU A 88 -14.11 -1.31 -3.56
C LEU A 88 -12.98 -1.34 -4.60
N TYR A 89 -13.21 -1.96 -5.75
CA TYR A 89 -12.23 -2.05 -6.83
C TYR A 89 -11.89 -0.68 -7.43
N ILE A 90 -12.90 0.16 -7.67
CA ILE A 90 -12.71 1.54 -8.13
C ILE A 90 -11.82 2.32 -7.14
N TRP A 91 -12.02 2.13 -5.84
CA TRP A 91 -11.18 2.76 -4.81
C TRP A 91 -9.73 2.24 -4.83
N GLU A 92 -9.50 0.94 -5.04
CA GLU A 92 -8.16 0.38 -5.19
C GLU A 92 -7.43 0.91 -6.43
N VAL A 93 -8.13 1.05 -7.56
CA VAL A 93 -7.56 1.67 -8.77
C VAL A 93 -7.20 3.12 -8.52
N ARG A 94 -8.09 3.91 -7.88
CA ARG A 94 -7.79 5.30 -7.51
C ARG A 94 -6.59 5.42 -6.59
N TYR A 95 -6.46 4.52 -5.62
CA TYR A 95 -5.30 4.44 -4.72
C TYR A 95 -4.01 4.12 -5.48
N GLY A 96 -4.05 3.18 -6.42
CA GLY A 96 -2.92 2.87 -7.30
C GLY A 96 -2.48 4.08 -8.13
N ILE A 97 -3.43 4.82 -8.71
CA ILE A 97 -3.13 6.06 -9.46
C ILE A 97 -2.46 7.11 -8.57
N LEU A 98 -2.90 7.29 -7.32
CA LEU A 98 -2.28 8.22 -6.38
C LEU A 98 -0.84 7.81 -6.02
N LEU A 99 -0.56 6.51 -5.87
CA LEU A 99 0.79 5.99 -5.64
C LEU A 99 1.74 6.26 -6.83
N CYS A 100 1.24 6.20 -8.06
CA CYS A 100 2.02 6.49 -9.25
C CYS A 100 2.34 7.98 -9.41
N LYS A 101 1.50 8.89 -8.86
CA LYS A 101 1.71 10.34 -8.91
C LYS A 101 2.77 10.86 -7.94
N ILE A 102 3.28 10.04 -7.02
CA ILE A 102 4.35 10.46 -6.10
C ILE A 102 5.68 10.41 -6.84
N ASN A 103 6.35 11.55 -6.96
CA ASN A 103 7.72 11.67 -7.43
C ASN A 103 8.60 12.25 -6.33
N PHE A 104 9.74 11.63 -6.05
CA PHE A 104 10.69 12.11 -5.05
C PHE A 104 11.58 13.26 -5.56
N THR A 105 11.45 13.64 -6.85
CA THR A 105 12.05 14.87 -7.40
C THR A 105 11.28 16.14 -7.03
N ASP A 106 10.04 16.01 -6.54
CA ASP A 106 9.22 17.15 -6.13
C ASP A 106 9.72 17.75 -4.79
N PRO A 107 9.38 19.02 -4.45
CA PRO A 107 9.77 19.62 -3.17
C PRO A 107 9.32 18.77 -1.98
N VAL A 108 10.17 18.62 -0.96
CA VAL A 108 9.94 17.77 0.23
C VAL A 108 8.58 18.03 0.89
N LEU A 109 8.16 19.30 0.97
CA LEU A 109 6.86 19.69 1.53
C LEU A 109 5.67 19.12 0.73
N SER A 110 5.78 19.11 -0.60
CA SER A 110 4.74 18.56 -1.48
C SER A 110 4.65 17.04 -1.39
N ILE A 111 5.80 16.37 -1.23
CA ILE A 111 5.89 14.92 -1.00
C ILE A 111 5.21 14.56 0.32
N LYS A 112 5.54 15.26 1.43
CA LYS A 112 4.90 15.05 2.74
C LYS A 112 3.38 15.20 2.66
N LYS A 113 2.88 16.23 1.96
CA LYS A 113 1.43 16.46 1.79
C LYS A 113 0.77 15.31 1.03
N ARG A 114 1.36 14.84 -0.08
CA ARG A 114 0.85 13.70 -0.86
C ARG A 114 0.85 12.41 -0.04
N PHE A 115 1.91 12.15 0.73
CA PHE A 115 1.97 10.96 1.59
C PHE A 115 0.93 10.96 2.71
N ALA A 116 0.70 12.11 3.36
CA ALA A 116 -0.34 12.24 4.38
C ALA A 116 -1.76 11.98 3.81
N GLU A 117 -2.03 12.48 2.59
CA GLU A 117 -3.29 12.19 1.89
C GLU A 117 -3.42 10.70 1.55
N LEU A 118 -2.32 10.07 1.15
CA LEU A 118 -2.27 8.65 0.77
C LEU A 118 -2.49 7.73 1.98
N GLU A 119 -1.89 8.05 3.13
CA GLU A 119 -2.13 7.35 4.41
C GLU A 119 -3.61 7.45 4.81
N LYS A 120 -4.17 8.67 4.82
CA LYS A 120 -5.58 8.91 5.16
C LYS A 120 -6.52 8.14 4.24
N THR A 121 -6.22 8.12 2.95
CA THR A 121 -6.98 7.39 1.95
C THR A 121 -6.92 5.89 2.19
N LYS A 122 -5.73 5.32 2.44
CA LYS A 122 -5.57 3.88 2.72
C LYS A 122 -6.29 3.46 4.00
N LEU A 123 -6.20 4.25 5.07
CA LEU A 123 -6.91 3.99 6.32
C LEU A 123 -8.43 4.04 6.14
N ARG A 124 -8.94 5.01 5.38
CA ARG A 124 -10.38 5.11 5.07
C ARG A 124 -10.85 3.93 4.25
N MET A 125 -10.12 3.55 3.20
CA MET A 125 -10.43 2.38 2.38
C MET A 125 -10.47 1.09 3.22
N ASN A 126 -9.48 0.90 4.09
CA ASN A 126 -9.42 -0.29 4.92
C ASN A 126 -10.60 -0.37 5.91
N ARG A 127 -10.99 0.76 6.50
CA ARG A 127 -12.19 0.84 7.35
C ARG A 127 -13.46 0.47 6.59
N ILE A 128 -13.65 1.02 5.39
CA ILE A 128 -14.80 0.70 4.54
C ILE A 128 -14.79 -0.78 4.18
N ARG A 129 -13.64 -1.31 3.75
CA ARG A 129 -13.48 -2.72 3.40
C ARG A 129 -13.89 -3.65 4.54
N TYR A 130 -13.43 -3.39 5.78
CA TYR A 130 -13.84 -4.19 6.94
C TYR A 130 -15.33 -4.05 7.25
N MET A 131 -15.92 -2.88 7.09
CA MET A 131 -17.36 -2.67 7.31
C MET A 131 -18.22 -3.45 6.32
N VAL A 132 -17.82 -3.53 5.05
CA VAL A 132 -18.59 -4.24 4.01
C VAL A 132 -18.22 -5.72 3.89
N MET A 133 -17.13 -6.18 4.50
CA MET A 133 -16.67 -7.57 4.39
C MET A 133 -17.71 -8.62 4.82
N PRO A 134 -18.47 -8.44 5.93
CA PRO A 134 -19.50 -9.40 6.30
C PRO A 134 -20.57 -9.56 5.23
N ILE A 135 -20.93 -8.46 4.54
CA ILE A 135 -21.89 -8.45 3.44
C ILE A 135 -21.32 -9.21 2.24
N ILE A 136 -20.04 -9.01 1.92
CA ILE A 136 -19.35 -9.75 0.86
C ILE A 136 -19.31 -11.25 1.17
N ILE A 137 -18.98 -11.63 2.42
CA ILE A 137 -18.96 -13.03 2.84
C ILE A 137 -20.35 -13.66 2.69
N LEU A 138 -21.40 -12.98 3.17
CA LEU A 138 -22.78 -13.43 3.00
C LEU A 138 -23.16 -13.58 1.53
N ALA A 139 -22.78 -12.61 0.69
CA ALA A 139 -23.05 -12.65 -0.75
C ALA A 139 -22.38 -13.86 -1.42
N ILE A 140 -21.11 -14.15 -1.09
CA ILE A 140 -20.38 -15.33 -1.57
C ILE A 140 -21.06 -16.62 -1.09
N LEU A 141 -21.45 -16.69 0.19
CA LEU A 141 -22.15 -17.86 0.73
C LEU A 141 -23.47 -18.12 -0.02
N CYS A 142 -24.24 -17.08 -0.33
CA CYS A 142 -25.47 -17.21 -1.12
C CYS A 142 -25.22 -17.71 -2.56
N MET A 143 -24.07 -17.37 -3.16
CA MET A 143 -23.70 -17.86 -4.49
C MET A 143 -23.27 -19.32 -4.48
N VAL A 144 -22.50 -19.75 -3.47
CA VAL A 144 -21.87 -21.07 -3.44
C VAL A 144 -22.79 -22.13 -2.84
N LEU A 145 -23.66 -21.75 -1.89
CA LEU A 145 -24.52 -22.67 -1.16
C LEU A 145 -25.99 -22.47 -1.56
N PRO A 146 -26.54 -23.30 -2.46
CA PRO A 146 -27.94 -23.20 -2.88
C PRO A 146 -28.93 -23.55 -1.75
N LYS A 147 -28.51 -24.35 -0.76
CA LYS A 147 -29.24 -24.60 0.49
C LYS A 147 -28.26 -24.52 1.66
N ALA A 148 -28.59 -23.72 2.67
CA ALA A 148 -27.79 -23.61 3.88
C ALA A 148 -28.01 -24.85 4.78
N SER A 149 -27.21 -25.89 4.58
CA SER A 149 -27.08 -26.96 5.56
C SER A 149 -26.06 -26.52 6.61
N PHE A 150 -26.55 -26.06 7.77
CA PHE A 150 -25.70 -25.70 8.90
C PHE A 150 -25.17 -26.95 9.59
N THR A 151 -24.18 -27.59 8.99
CA THR A 151 -23.42 -28.66 9.65
C THR A 151 -22.46 -28.07 10.68
N THR A 152 -22.07 -28.84 11.69
CA THR A 152 -21.09 -28.42 12.71
C THR A 152 -19.78 -27.97 12.06
N GLU A 153 -19.35 -28.66 11.00
CA GLU A 153 -18.17 -28.31 10.20
C GLU A 153 -18.28 -26.93 9.56
N PHE A 154 -19.45 -26.59 9.02
CA PHE A 154 -19.71 -25.29 8.41
C PHE A 154 -19.66 -24.16 9.46
N ILE A 155 -20.18 -24.39 10.67
CA ILE A 155 -20.11 -23.43 11.78
C ILE A 155 -18.67 -23.20 12.22
N ILE A 156 -17.87 -24.27 12.33
CA ILE A 156 -16.44 -24.18 12.65
C ILE A 156 -15.69 -23.37 11.58
N MET A 157 -15.98 -23.61 10.30
CA MET A 157 -15.40 -22.84 9.19
C MET A 157 -15.73 -21.35 9.29
N LEU A 158 -16.99 -21.00 9.57
CA LEU A 158 -17.40 -19.59 9.75
C LEU A 158 -16.70 -18.93 10.95
N LEU A 159 -16.54 -19.64 12.06
CA LEU A 159 -15.79 -19.16 13.23
C LEU A 159 -14.32 -18.91 12.90
N LEU A 160 -13.68 -19.80 12.15
CA LEU A 160 -12.30 -19.62 11.69
C LEU A 160 -12.16 -18.40 10.76
N ILE A 161 -13.08 -18.24 9.81
CA ILE A 161 -13.12 -17.05 8.92
C ILE A 161 -13.27 -15.78 9.76
N GLY A 162 -14.17 -15.77 10.74
CA GLY A 162 -14.36 -14.64 11.66
C GLY A 162 -13.11 -14.35 12.50
N GLY A 163 -12.46 -15.38 13.04
CA GLY A 163 -11.23 -15.23 13.82
C GLY A 163 -10.07 -14.64 13.01
N VAL A 164 -9.83 -15.18 11.80
CA VAL A 164 -8.81 -14.65 10.87
C VAL A 164 -9.13 -13.23 10.47
N PHE A 165 -10.41 -12.92 10.23
CA PHE A 165 -10.86 -11.57 9.89
C PHE A 165 -10.57 -10.56 11.00
N VAL A 166 -10.92 -10.88 12.25
CA VAL A 166 -10.65 -10.01 13.41
C VAL A 166 -9.14 -9.83 13.60
N GLY A 167 -8.35 -10.91 13.55
CA GLY A 167 -6.89 -10.84 13.64
C GLY A 167 -6.28 -9.96 12.55
N SER A 168 -6.74 -10.12 11.31
CA SER A 168 -6.31 -9.30 10.17
C SER A 168 -6.62 -7.81 10.38
N MET A 169 -7.78 -7.48 10.94
CA MET A 169 -8.20 -6.10 11.19
C MET A 169 -7.24 -5.36 12.12
N TYR A 170 -6.83 -6.01 13.23
CA TYR A 170 -5.88 -5.42 14.17
C TYR A 170 -4.48 -5.29 13.57
N TYR A 171 -3.98 -6.37 12.95
CA TYR A 171 -2.63 -6.39 12.37
C TYR A 171 -2.47 -5.37 11.24
N THR A 172 -3.46 -5.25 10.37
CA THR A 172 -3.38 -4.38 9.19
C THR A 172 -3.34 -2.90 9.55
N LYS A 173 -4.09 -2.48 10.58
CA LYS A 173 -4.06 -1.08 11.06
C LYS A 173 -2.66 -0.68 11.54
N TYR A 174 -2.02 -1.55 12.33
CA TYR A 174 -0.67 -1.31 12.82
C TYR A 174 0.36 -1.30 11.68
N SER A 175 0.30 -2.32 10.81
CA SER A 175 1.22 -2.47 9.68
C SER A 175 1.15 -1.31 8.68
N ILE A 176 -0.04 -0.75 8.41
CA ILE A 176 -0.19 0.44 7.57
C ILE A 176 0.54 1.62 8.21
N ARG A 177 0.25 1.92 9.48
CA ARG A 177 0.82 3.09 10.17
C ARG A 177 2.34 3.01 10.25
N GLU A 178 2.88 1.83 10.55
CA GLU A 178 4.33 1.60 10.62
C GLU A 178 5.02 1.82 9.27
N ARG A 179 4.43 1.33 8.17
CA ARG A 179 4.96 1.55 6.81
C ARG A 179 4.99 3.03 6.44
N PHE A 180 3.92 3.77 6.71
CA PHE A 180 3.88 5.22 6.44
C PHE A 180 4.84 6.00 7.35
N HIS A 181 4.95 5.61 8.62
CA HIS A 181 5.91 6.23 9.54
C HIS A 181 7.36 6.04 9.09
N ALA A 182 7.71 4.85 8.62
CA ALA A 182 9.06 4.55 8.14
C ALA A 182 9.44 5.40 6.91
N ILE A 183 8.48 5.67 6.01
CA ILE A 183 8.68 6.54 4.84
C ILE A 183 8.74 8.02 5.25
N ASN A 184 7.88 8.45 6.17
CA ASN A 184 7.89 9.83 6.69
C ASN A 184 9.22 10.18 7.36
N LYS A 185 9.81 9.25 8.12
CA LYS A 185 11.12 9.44 8.74
C LYS A 185 12.22 9.67 7.69
N GLU A 186 12.20 8.91 6.60
CA GLU A 186 13.17 9.08 5.50
C GLU A 186 12.99 10.42 4.77
N ILE A 187 11.74 10.90 4.64
CA ILE A 187 11.45 12.22 4.07
C ILE A 187 11.89 13.35 5.01
N GLU A 188 11.80 13.16 6.33
CA GLU A 188 12.27 14.11 7.33
C GLU A 188 13.80 14.20 7.39
N GLU A 189 14.50 13.07 7.23
CA GLU A 189 15.96 13.02 7.05
C GLU A 189 16.41 13.71 5.75
N LEU A 190 15.60 13.68 4.69
CA LEU A 190 15.86 14.47 3.48
C LEU A 190 15.70 15.98 3.71
N GLU A 191 14.73 16.39 4.53
CA GLU A 191 14.52 17.82 4.87
C GLU A 191 15.69 18.39 5.69
N SER A 192 16.24 17.63 6.64
CA SER A 192 17.39 18.06 7.43
C SER A 192 18.66 18.20 6.59
N LEU A 193 18.76 17.44 5.49
CA LEU A 193 19.81 17.56 4.48
C LEU A 193 19.53 18.64 3.44
N GLU A 194 18.43 19.39 3.50
CA GLU A 194 18.17 20.56 2.63
C GLU A 194 18.31 21.89 3.38
N LYS A 195 18.19 21.88 4.71
CA LYS A 195 18.56 23.00 5.58
C LYS A 195 20.07 23.15 5.73
#